data_AF-A0AAW2AI49-F1
#
_entry.id   AF-A0AAW2AI49-F1
#
_cell.length_a   1.000
_cell.length_b   1.000
_cell.length_c   1.000
_cell.angle_alpha   90.00
_cell.angle_beta   90.00
_cell.angle_gamma   90.00
#
_symmetry.space_group_name_H-M   'P 1'
#
loop_
_entity.id
_entity.type
_entity.pdbx_description
1 polymer ?
#
loop_
_entity_poly.entity_id
_entity_poly.type
_entity_poly.pdbx_seq_one_letter_code
_entity_poly.pdbx_strand_id
1 'polypeptide(L)'
;MCALCGSSYEDFNIQMRRKVVNDQPTITNITIKLNDTVVELTKNSVRVDGSLMTLPFSHSGVLIDKSSSYIKVTAKLGLVAKWNEDDSFT
;
A
#
# COMPACT_ATOMS: atom_id res chain seq x y z
N MET A 1 33.32 0.85 18.63
CA MET A 1 32.24 1.85 18.59
C MET A 1 31.05 1.23 17.90
N CYS A 2 30.06 0.74 18.67
CA CYS A 2 28.73 0.43 18.14
C CYS A 2 27.90 1.70 18.26
N ALA A 3 27.54 2.31 17.13
CA ALA A 3 26.54 3.37 17.06
C ALA A 3 26.00 3.44 15.64
N LEU A 4 25.13 2.50 15.29
CA LEU A 4 24.11 2.61 14.23
C LEU A 4 22.98 1.61 14.53
N CYS A 5 22.57 1.53 15.80
CA CYS A 5 21.28 0.97 16.16
C CYS A 5 20.33 2.16 16.21
N GLY A 6 19.68 2.49 15.09
CA GLY A 6 18.70 3.58 15.06
C GLY A 6 18.54 4.37 13.75
N SER A 7 19.32 4.14 12.70
CA SER A 7 18.98 4.71 11.39
C SER A 7 17.96 3.79 10.69
N SER A 8 16.71 3.81 11.14
CA SER A 8 15.61 3.20 10.40
C SER A 8 15.31 4.05 9.16
N TYR A 9 16.21 4.01 8.17
CA TYR A 9 15.81 4.34 6.81
C TYR A 9 14.93 3.18 6.33
N GLU A 10 13.66 3.19 6.74
CA GLU A 10 12.66 2.34 6.12
C GLU A 10 12.34 2.96 4.77
N ASP A 11 12.95 2.42 3.71
CA ASP A 11 12.64 2.77 2.33
C ASP A 11 11.14 2.67 2.02
N PHE A 12 10.47 1.74 2.70
CA PHE A 12 9.02 1.63 2.77
C PHE A 12 8.56 0.93 4.06
N ASN A 13 7.34 1.24 4.51
CA ASN A 13 6.62 0.54 5.57
C ASN A 13 5.23 0.14 5.07
N ILE A 14 4.84 -1.12 5.25
CA ILE A 14 3.51 -1.60 4.85
C ILE A 14 2.77 -2.05 6.10
N GLN A 15 1.64 -1.42 6.36
CA GLN A 15 0.74 -1.73 7.47
C GLN A 15 -0.57 -2.26 6.93
N MET A 16 -1.06 -3.35 7.51
CA MET A 16 -2.28 -4.00 7.07
C MET A 16 -3.23 -4.23 8.23
N ARG A 17 -4.51 -3.90 8.02
CA ARG A 17 -5.56 -4.15 8.98
C ARG A 17 -6.56 -5.17 8.44
N ARG A 18 -6.66 -6.31 9.14
CA ARG A 18 -7.65 -7.35 8.88
C ARG A 18 -8.81 -7.29 9.86
N LYS A 19 -9.98 -7.75 9.43
CA LYS A 19 -11.14 -8.03 10.27
C LYS A 19 -11.80 -9.32 9.80
N VAL A 20 -12.53 -9.99 10.69
CA VAL A 20 -13.42 -11.08 10.31
C VAL A 20 -14.72 -10.46 9.81
N VAL A 21 -15.10 -10.75 8.57
CA VAL A 21 -16.37 -10.34 7.95
C VAL A 21 -17.00 -11.61 7.39
N ASN A 22 -18.22 -11.94 7.81
CA ASN A 22 -18.91 -13.18 7.42
C ASN A 22 -18.04 -14.44 7.63
N ASP A 23 -17.41 -14.54 8.80
CA ASP A 23 -16.51 -15.63 9.19
C ASP A 23 -15.24 -15.79 8.34
N GLN A 24 -14.92 -14.82 7.49
CA GLN A 24 -13.72 -14.82 6.64
C GLN A 24 -12.76 -13.67 7.02
N PRO A 25 -11.44 -13.91 7.03
CA PRO A 25 -10.45 -12.86 7.30
C PRO A 25 -10.29 -11.94 6.08
N THR A 26 -10.87 -10.75 6.16
CA THR A 26 -10.81 -9.74 5.08
C THR A 26 -9.82 -8.64 5.43
N ILE A 27 -8.99 -8.22 4.47
CA ILE A 27 -8.19 -7.02 4.59
C ILE A 27 -9.11 -5.82 4.39
N THR A 28 -9.15 -4.92 5.37
CA THR A 28 -10.03 -3.74 5.34
C THR A 28 -9.30 -2.47 4.93
N ASN A 29 -8.00 -2.40 5.22
CA ASN A 29 -7.16 -1.27 4.90
C ASN A 29 -5.70 -1.71 4.77
N ILE A 30 -5.01 -1.18 3.78
CA ILE A 30 -3.55 -1.27 3.64
C ILE A 30 -3.00 0.15 3.57
N THR A 31 -1.99 0.45 4.36
CA THR A 31 -1.25 1.71 4.30
C THR A 31 0.19 1.40 3.91
N ILE A 32 0.64 1.96 2.80
CA ILE A 32 2.01 1.88 2.31
C ILE A 32 2.62 3.25 2.50
N LYS A 33 3.57 3.36 3.42
CA LYS A 33 4.37 4.57 3.62
C LYS A 33 5.67 4.42 2.84
N LEU A 34 5.91 5.36 1.95
CA LEU A 34 7.17 5.57 1.26
C LEU A 34 7.78 6.86 1.81
N ASN A 35 9.07 7.13 1.55
CA ASN A 35 9.78 8.30 2.08
C ASN A 35 8.96 9.61 2.08
N ASP A 36 8.33 9.93 0.94
CA ASP A 36 7.60 11.20 0.76
C ASP A 36 6.12 11.00 0.34
N THR A 37 5.58 9.78 0.45
CA THR A 37 4.23 9.47 -0.06
C THR A 37 3.56 8.40 0.78
N VAL A 38 2.31 8.63 1.16
CA VAL A 38 1.47 7.64 1.84
C VAL A 38 0.36 7.19 0.92
N VAL A 39 0.33 5.90 0.60
CA VAL A 39 -0.75 5.26 -0.15
C VAL A 39 -1.66 4.50 0.81
N GLU A 40 -2.95 4.77 0.75
CA GLU A 40 -3.98 4.05 1.51
C GLU A 40 -4.95 3.35 0.55
N LEU A 41 -5.10 2.04 0.73
CA LEU A 41 -5.97 1.20 -0.06
C LEU A 41 -7.13 0.68 0.80
N THR A 42 -8.35 0.89 0.33
CA THR A 42 -9.55 0.18 0.80
C THR A 42 -10.26 -0.46 -0.40
N LYS A 43 -11.23 -1.36 -0.15
CA LYS A 43 -11.88 -2.19 -1.19
C LYS A 43 -12.45 -1.40 -2.38
N ASN A 44 -12.69 -0.10 -2.23
CA ASN A 44 -13.26 0.75 -3.28
C ASN A 44 -12.55 2.10 -3.43
N SER A 45 -11.46 2.34 -2.70
CA SER A 45 -10.81 3.67 -2.72
C SER A 45 -9.31 3.56 -2.64
N VAL A 46 -8.64 4.39 -3.43
CA VAL A 46 -7.21 4.67 -3.28
C VAL A 46 -7.06 6.11 -2.85
N ARG A 47 -6.34 6.34 -1.75
CA ARG A 47 -5.89 7.67 -1.35
C ARG A 47 -4.38 7.75 -1.46
N VAL A 48 -3.90 8.91 -1.89
CA VAL A 48 -2.48 9.27 -1.88
C VAL A 48 -2.37 10.59 -1.13
N ASP A 49 -1.57 10.59 -0.07
CA ASP A 49 -1.39 11.73 0.85
C ASP A 49 -2.72 12.29 1.36
N GLY A 50 -3.63 11.38 1.72
CA GLY A 50 -4.98 11.69 2.24
C GLY A 50 -6.01 12.07 1.17
N SER A 51 -5.61 12.33 -0.07
CA SER A 51 -6.48 12.74 -1.16
C SER A 51 -6.97 11.55 -1.98
N LEU A 52 -8.26 11.52 -2.36
CA LEU A 52 -8.84 10.44 -3.17
C LEU A 52 -8.32 10.52 -4.60
N MET A 53 -7.87 9.39 -5.15
CA MET A 53 -7.29 9.30 -6.49
C MET A 53 -8.19 8.50 -7.44
N THR A 54 -8.22 8.94 -8.69
CA THR A 54 -8.72 8.14 -9.81
C THR A 54 -7.58 7.31 -10.39
N LEU A 55 -7.87 6.07 -10.77
CA LEU A 55 -6.88 5.16 -11.35
C LEU A 55 -6.96 5.15 -12.89
N PRO A 56 -5.83 5.00 -13.61
CA PRO A 56 -4.47 4.85 -13.06
C PRO A 56 -3.93 6.16 -12.49
N PHE A 57 -3.12 6.05 -11.43
CA PHE A 57 -2.44 7.19 -10.80
C PHE A 57 -0.93 7.03 -10.94
N SER A 58 -0.23 8.10 -11.33
CA SER A 58 1.23 8.11 -11.43
C SER A 58 1.79 9.46 -10.97
N HIS A 59 2.51 9.46 -9.85
CA HIS A 59 3.19 10.64 -9.31
C HIS A 59 4.27 10.24 -8.29
N SER A 60 5.28 11.08 -8.09
CA SER A 60 6.36 10.86 -7.10
C SER A 60 7.10 9.51 -7.19
N GLY A 61 7.05 8.86 -8.36
CA GLY A 61 7.60 7.51 -8.57
C GLY A 61 6.77 6.39 -7.96
N VAL A 62 5.49 6.64 -7.73
CA VAL A 62 4.45 5.66 -7.42
C VAL A 62 3.53 5.55 -8.64
N LEU A 63 3.29 4.32 -9.08
CA LEU A 63 2.29 3.95 -10.08
C LEU A 63 1.25 3.07 -9.41
N ILE A 64 -0.02 3.42 -9.55
CA ILE A 64 -1.15 2.64 -9.03
C ILE A 64 -2.08 2.33 -10.19
N ASP A 65 -2.23 1.05 -10.49
CA ASP A 65 -3.14 0.53 -11.50
C ASP A 65 -4.19 -0.36 -10.85
N LYS A 66 -5.38 -0.44 -11.47
CA LYS A 66 -6.41 -1.41 -11.11
C LYS A 66 -6.77 -2.26 -12.31
N SER A 67 -6.77 -3.57 -12.10
CA SER A 67 -7.31 -4.58 -13.02
C SER A 67 -8.63 -5.13 -12.46
N SER A 68 -9.23 -6.11 -13.14
CA SER A 68 -10.41 -6.80 -12.63
C SER A 68 -10.14 -7.66 -11.39
N SER A 69 -8.87 -8.02 -11.13
CA SER A 69 -8.50 -8.96 -10.07
C SER A 69 -7.61 -8.39 -8.97
N TYR A 70 -7.00 -7.22 -9.17
CA TYR A 70 -6.16 -6.58 -8.17
C TYR A 70 -5.96 -5.08 -8.40
N ILE A 71 -5.68 -4.37 -7.31
CA ILE A 71 -4.95 -3.11 -7.31
C ILE A 71 -3.46 -3.44 -7.24
N LYS A 72 -2.64 -2.81 -8.08
CA LYS A 72 -1.18 -2.95 -8.08
C LYS A 72 -0.53 -1.60 -7.80
N VAL A 73 0.33 -1.56 -6.80
CA VAL A 73 1.19 -0.42 -6.47
C VAL A 73 2.62 -0.79 -6.88
N THR A 74 3.22 0.02 -7.74
CA THR A 74 4.64 -0.07 -8.09
C THR A 74 5.31 1.22 -7.64
N ALA A 75 6.37 1.14 -6.85
CA ALA A 75 7.07 2.30 -6.34
C ALA A 75 8.57 2.23 -6.64
N LYS A 76 9.28 3.32 -6.35
CA LYS A 76 10.75 3.35 -6.34
C LYS A 76 11.30 2.21 -5.46
N LEU A 77 12.56 1.83 -5.71
CA LEU A 77 13.29 0.82 -4.94
C LEU A 77 12.76 -0.63 -5.10
N GLY A 78 11.98 -0.88 -6.16
CA GLY A 78 11.60 -2.24 -6.55
C GLY A 78 10.35 -2.80 -5.86
N LEU A 79 9.64 -1.98 -5.07
CA LEU A 79 8.37 -2.41 -4.46
C LEU A 79 7.31 -2.62 -5.54
N VAL A 80 6.75 -3.83 -5.57
CA VAL A 80 5.56 -4.19 -6.34
C VAL A 80 4.59 -4.90 -5.42
N ALA A 81 3.55 -4.18 -4.99
CA ALA A 81 2.50 -4.72 -4.14
C ALA A 81 1.23 -4.95 -4.95
N LYS A 82 0.53 -6.05 -4.70
CA LYS A 82 -0.76 -6.39 -5.31
C LYS A 82 -1.76 -6.78 -4.24
N TRP A 83 -2.96 -6.20 -4.30
CA TRP A 83 -4.06 -6.53 -3.42
C TRP A 83 -5.29 -6.93 -4.23
N ASN A 84 -5.91 -8.07 -3.91
CA ASN A 84 -7.15 -8.52 -4.56
C ASN A 84 -8.43 -7.83 -4.07
N GLU A 85 -8.32 -6.77 -3.26
CA GLU A 85 -9.46 -6.08 -2.62
C GLU A 85 -10.28 -6.97 -1.66
N ASP A 86 -9.68 -8.08 -1.22
CA ASP A 86 -10.26 -9.02 -0.27
C ASP A 86 -9.23 -9.45 0.78
N ASP A 87 -8.68 -10.66 0.70
CA ASP A 87 -7.86 -11.29 1.73
C ASP A 87 -6.36 -11.41 1.39
N SER A 88 -6.01 -11.24 0.11
CA SER A 88 -4.69 -11.58 -0.44
C SER A 88 -3.90 -10.36 -0.85
N PHE A 89 -2.71 -10.20 -0.26
CA PHE A 89 -1.75 -9.15 -0.54
C PHE A 89 -0.37 -9.75 -0.77
N THR A 90 0.26 -9.44 -1.91
CA THR A 90 1.56 -9.97 -2.34
C THR A 90 2.52 -8.84 -2.69
#